data_AF-A0AAU5JI10-F1
#
_entry.id   AF-A0AAU5JI10-F1
#
_cell.length_a   1.000
_cell.length_b   1.000
_cell.length_c   1.000
_cell.angle_alpha   90.00
_cell.angle_beta   90.00
_cell.angle_gamma   90.00
#
_symmetry.space_group_name_H-M   'P 1'
#
loop_
_entity.id
_entity.type
_entity.pdbx_description
1 polymer ?
#
loop_
_entity_poly.entity_id
_entity_poly.type
_entity_poly.pdbx_seq_one_letter_code
_entity_poly.pdbx_strand_id
1 'polypeptide(L)' 'MSDELHDQLAAYDRAVSKTTNIDRSLSEGERWALGIAAPQLAAHTPSDRVNPTCTGCPGEPWPCSTASGAMVMADSRYN' A
#
# COMPACT_ATOMS: atom_id res chain seq x y z
N MET A 1 -11.26 -5.01 -16.00
CA MET A 1 -9.92 -5.43 -15.53
C MET A 1 -8.89 -4.31 -15.57
N SER A 2 -8.89 -3.41 -16.57
CA SER A 2 -7.97 -2.26 -16.58
C SER A 2 -8.29 -1.21 -15.49
N ASP A 3 -9.57 -1.00 -15.19
CA ASP A 3 -9.98 0.00 -14.19
C ASP A 3 -9.62 -0.41 -12.76
N GLU A 4 -9.84 -1.68 -12.41
CA GLU A 4 -9.50 -2.22 -11.10
C GLU A 4 -7.99 -2.14 -10.80
N LEU A 5 -7.15 -2.48 -11.78
CA LEU A 5 -5.70 -2.36 -11.63
C LEU A 5 -5.27 -0.89 -11.45
N HIS A 6 -5.85 0.04 -12.21
CA HIS A 6 -5.57 1.46 -12.04
C HIS A 6 -5.97 1.95 -10.64
N ASP A 7 -7.13 1.54 -10.13
CA ASP A 7 -7.60 1.92 -8.81
C ASP A 7 -6.70 1.36 -7.70
N GLN A 8 -6.27 0.11 -7.82
CA GLN A 8 -5.32 -0.52 -6.88
C GLN A 8 -3.96 0.18 -6.89
N LEU A 9 -3.40 0.48 -8.07
CA LEU A 9 -2.13 1.22 -8.20
C LEU A 9 -2.24 2.62 -7.61
N ALA A 10 -3.35 3.33 -7.87
CA ALA A 10 -3.58 4.64 -7.31
C ALA A 10 -3.75 4.61 -5.78
N ALA A 11 -4.39 3.58 -5.23
CA ALA A 11 -4.49 3.37 -3.79
C ALA A 11 -3.12 3.10 -3.16
N TYR A 12 -2.31 2.27 -3.81
CA TYR A 12 -0.95 1.98 -3.37
C TYR A 12 -0.09 3.24 -3.34
N ASP A 13 -0.10 4.04 -4.40
CA ASP A 13 0.69 5.29 -4.46
C ASP A 13 0.26 6.29 -3.38
N ARG A 14 -1.05 6.39 -3.10
CA ARG A 14 -1.57 7.19 -1.98
C ARG A 14 -1.09 6.67 -0.63
N ALA A 15 -1.16 5.35 -0.41
CA ALA A 15 -0.71 4.72 0.83
C ALA A 15 0.80 4.96 1.04
N VAL A 16 1.63 4.77 0.01
CA VAL A 16 3.06 5.07 0.05
C VAL A 16 3.28 6.55 0.40
N SER A 17 2.60 7.47 -0.29
CA SER A 17 2.71 8.91 -0.01
C SER A 17 2.34 9.27 1.43
N LYS A 18 1.34 8.62 2.03
CA LYS A 18 0.97 8.86 3.44
C LYS A 18 2.05 8.35 4.38
N THR A 19 2.57 7.15 4.12
CA THR A 19 3.62 6.55 4.97
C THR A 19 4.97 7.26 4.87
N THR A 20 5.25 8.00 3.80
CA THR A 20 6.46 8.83 3.68
C THR A 20 6.31 10.21 4.30
N ASN A 21 5.07 10.70 4.47
CA ASN A 21 4.77 12.02 5.01
C ASN A 21 4.14 11.94 6.42
N ILE A 22 4.66 11.06 7.28
CA ILE A 22 4.23 10.98 8.67
C ILE A 22 4.71 12.24 9.41
N ASP A 23 3.77 13.11 9.78
CA ASP A 23 4.06 14.32 10.54
C ASP A 23 3.44 14.30 11.95
N ARG A 24 3.74 15.33 12.75
CA ARG A 24 3.30 15.45 14.15
C ARG A 24 1.85 15.93 14.32
N SER A 25 1.18 16.38 13.26
CA SER A 25 -0.23 16.78 13.27
C SER A 25 -1.17 15.58 13.31
N LEU A 26 -0.69 14.41 12.87
CA LEU A 26 -1.40 13.14 12.96
C LEU A 26 -1.55 12.65 14.41
N SER A 27 -2.67 11.99 14.69
CA SER A 27 -2.87 11.32 15.98
C SER A 27 -1.81 10.24 16.21
N GLU A 28 -1.56 9.89 17.47
CA GLU A 28 -0.60 8.82 17.80
C GLU A 28 -0.97 7.48 17.14
N GLY A 29 -2.27 7.15 17.10
CA GLY A 29 -2.77 5.94 16.45
C GLY A 29 -2.50 5.94 14.93
N GLU A 30 -2.74 7.06 14.25
CA GLU A 30 -2.47 7.20 12.81
C GLU A 30 -0.96 7.10 12.51
N ARG A 31 -0.12 7.75 13.31
CA ARG A 31 1.34 7.65 13.16
C ARG A 31 1.83 6.23 13.34
N TRP A 32 1.28 5.50 14.32
CA TRP A 32 1.63 4.10 14.57
C TRP A 32 1.17 3.19 13.41
N ALA A 33 -0.06 3.36 12.94
CA ALA A 33 -0.59 2.61 11.79
C ALA A 33 0.26 2.84 10.53
N LEU A 34 0.60 4.09 10.21
CA LEU A 34 1.47 4.42 9.08
C LEU A 34 2.88 3.84 9.26
N GLY A 35 3.42 3.86 10.48
CA GLY A 35 4.72 3.24 10.80
C GLY A 35 4.74 1.73 10.57
N ILE A 36 3.62 1.03 10.80
CA ILE A 36 3.49 -0.41 10.51
C ILE A 36 3.26 -0.66 9.01
N ALA A 37 2.44 0.16 8.36
CA ALA A 37 2.14 0.00 6.94
C ALA A 37 3.37 0.26 6.06
N ALA A 38 4.22 1.24 6.41
CA ALA A 38 5.39 1.64 5.63
C ALA A 38 6.29 0.47 5.20
N PRO A 39 6.83 -0.38 6.10
CA PRO A 39 7.69 -1.49 5.71
C PRO A 39 6.95 -2.54 4.87
N GLN A 40 5.65 -2.75 5.10
CA GLN A 40 4.85 -3.72 4.34
C GLN A 40 4.64 -3.24 2.90
N LEU A 41 4.30 -1.96 2.70
CA LEU A 41 4.17 -1.37 1.37
C LEU A 41 5.49 -1.43 0.61
N ALA A 42 6.62 -1.16 1.27
CA ALA A 42 7.94 -1.20 0.65
C ALA A 42 8.37 -2.63 0.27
N ALA A 43 8.09 -3.63 1.11
CA ALA A 43 8.42 -5.02 0.84
C ALA A 43 7.51 -5.67 -0.23
N HIS A 44 6.28 -5.19 -0.36
CA HIS A 44 5.25 -5.73 -1.27
C HIS A 44 4.88 -4.75 -2.39
N THR A 45 5.87 -4.06 -2.96
CA THR A 45 5.72 -3.24 -4.17
C THR A 45 5.22 -4.06 -5.36
N PRO A 46 4.44 -3.46 -6.27
CA PRO A 46 4.17 -4.07 -7.57
C PRO A 46 5.45 -4.12 -8.42
N SER A 47 5.69 -5.22 -9.13
CA SER A 47 6.87 -5.38 -10.02
C SER A 47 6.89 -4.40 -11.19
N ASP A 48 5.71 -4.01 -11.65
CA ASP A 48 5.48 -3.09 -12.76
C ASP A 48 4.08 -2.46 -12.62
N ARG A 49 3.58 -1.81 -13.67
CA ARG A 49 2.28 -1.11 -13.64
C ARG A 49 1.27 -1.66 -14.65
N VAL A 50 1.60 -2.73 -15.37
CA VAL A 50 0.80 -3.26 -16.48
C VAL A 50 0.24 -4.65 -16.16
N ASN A 51 1.06 -5.51 -15.58
CA ASN A 51 0.69 -6.85 -15.12
C ASN A 51 1.50 -7.19 -13.86
N PRO A 52 1.23 -6.51 -12.74
CA PRO A 52 2.13 -6.55 -11.61
C PRO A 52 2.08 -7.88 -10.87
N THR A 53 3.27 -8.36 -10.50
CA THR A 53 3.49 -9.37 -9.49
C THR A 53 4.00 -8.72 -8.20
N CYS A 54 3.83 -9.40 -7.07
CA CYS A 54 4.26 -8.86 -5.78
C CYS A 54 5.77 -9.11 -5.57
N THR A 55 6.57 -8.05 -5.40
CA THR A 55 8.03 -8.19 -5.17
C THR A 55 8.35 -9.03 -3.93
N GLY A 56 7.57 -8.89 -2.85
CA GLY A 56 7.74 -9.65 -1.61
C GLY A 56 7.13 -11.05 -1.62
N CYS A 57 6.43 -11.44 -2.70
CA CYS A 57 5.82 -12.75 -2.87
C CYS A 57 6.08 -13.24 -4.30
N PRO A 58 7.26 -13.80 -4.59
CA PRO A 58 7.65 -14.16 -5.95
C PRO A 58 6.65 -15.09 -6.62
N GLY A 59 6.15 -14.69 -7.79
CA GLY A 59 5.18 -15.47 -8.57
C GLY A 59 3.71 -15.24 -8.18
N GLU A 60 3.43 -14.50 -7.11
CA GLU A 60 2.07 -14.15 -6.71
C GLU A 60 1.58 -12.88 -7.41
N PRO A 61 0.28 -12.79 -7.75
CA PRO A 61 -0.30 -11.59 -8.32
C PRO A 61 -0.25 -10.44 -7.31
N TRP A 62 -0.13 -9.22 -7.83
CA TRP A 62 -0.28 -8.00 -7.03
C TRP A 62 -1.67 -7.37 -7.22
N PRO A 63 -2.30 -6.84 -6.16
CA PRO A 63 -1.82 -6.80 -4.78
C PRO A 63 -2.01 -8.13 -4.04
N CYS A 64 -0.99 -8.53 -3.26
CA CYS A 64 -1.14 -9.65 -2.31
C CYS A 64 -1.88 -9.18 -1.04
N SER A 65 -2.27 -10.13 -0.17
CA SER A 65 -3.01 -9.82 1.06
C SER A 65 -2.27 -8.85 1.98
N THR A 66 -0.94 -8.95 2.06
CA THR A 66 -0.11 -8.02 2.85
C THR A 66 -0.12 -6.61 2.28
N ALA A 67 0.04 -6.45 0.96
CA ALA A 67 -0.04 -5.14 0.30
C ALA A 67 -1.44 -4.52 0.49
N SER A 68 -2.49 -5.31 0.29
CA SER A 68 -3.87 -4.87 0.50
C SER A 68 -4.14 -4.43 1.93
N GLY A 69 -3.72 -5.23 2.93
CA GLY A 69 -3.86 -4.87 4.34
C GLY A 69 -3.07 -3.61 4.72
N ALA A 70 -1.87 -3.44 4.16
CA ALA A 70 -1.06 -2.24 4.38
C ALA A 70 -1.69 -0.99 3.74
N MET A 71 -2.33 -1.13 2.56
CA MET A 71 -3.10 -0.05 1.95
C MET A 71 -4.31 0.36 2.81
N VAL A 72 -5.07 -0.60 3.36
CA VAL A 72 -6.15 -0.33 4.35
C VAL A 72 -5.63 0.40 5.57
N MET A 73 -4.51 -0.07 6.12
CA MET A 73 -3.94 0.49 7.33
C MET A 73 -3.42 1.91 7.14
N ALA A 74 -2.81 2.19 5.97
CA ALA A 74 -2.33 3.52 5.63
C ALA A 74 -3.44 4.47 5.17
N ASP A 75 -4.54 3.94 4.64
CA ASP A 75 -5.68 4.71 4.17
C ASP A 75 -7.00 4.07 4.58
N SER A 76 -7.59 4.60 5.66
CA SER A 76 -8.89 4.16 6.19
C SER A 76 -10.06 4.32 5.20
N ARG A 77 -9.88 5.00 4.06
CA ARG A 77 -10.85 5.06 2.96
C ARG A 77 -10.83 3.82 2.05
N TYR A 78 -9.90 2.91 2.24
CA TYR A 78 -9.79 1.65 1.50
C TYR A 78 -10.66 0.53 2.13
N ASN A 79 -11.53 0.87 3.10
CA ASN A 79 -12.62 0.02 3.61
C ASN A 79 -13.93 0.29 2.87
#